data_AF-A0A1U8PGZ1-F1
#
_entry.id   AF-A0A1U8PGZ1-F1
#
_cell.length_a   1.000
_cell.length_b   1.000
_cell.length_c   1.000
_cell.angle_alpha   90.00
_cell.angle_beta   90.00
_cell.angle_gamma   90.00
#
_symmetry.space_group_name_H-M   'P 1'
#
loop_
_entity.id
_entity.type
_entity.pdbx_description
1 polymer ?
#
loop_
_entity_poly.entity_id
_entity_poly.type
_entity_poly.pdbx_seq_one_letter_code
_entity_poly.pdbx_strand_id
1 'polypeptide(L)'
;MTKDIETAEQRGGEFSAKDYHDPPPAPLIDAEELTKWSFYRAVIAEFIATLLFLYVTVLTVIGYKVQTDPAKNTVDPDCGGVGILGIAWAFGGMIFILVYCTAGISGGHINPAVTFGLFVGRKVSLIRALMYMVAQCLGAI
;
A
#
# COMPACT_ATOMS: atom_id res chain seq x y z
N MET A 1 45.13 21.58 -48.80
CA MET A 1 44.89 20.17 -48.45
C MET A 1 44.57 20.14 -46.96
N THR A 2 43.29 19.92 -46.70
CA THR A 2 42.55 20.06 -45.45
C THR A 2 43.07 19.15 -44.33
N LYS A 3 43.11 19.68 -43.09
CA LYS A 3 42.49 19.04 -41.92
C LYS A 3 42.54 19.99 -40.72
N ASP A 4 41.45 20.74 -40.59
CA ASP A 4 40.97 21.31 -39.33
C ASP A 4 40.38 20.18 -38.48
N ILE A 5 40.81 20.07 -37.22
CA ILE A 5 40.00 19.48 -36.14
C ILE A 5 40.18 20.37 -34.92
N GLU A 6 39.38 21.43 -34.88
CA GLU A 6 38.90 21.98 -33.62
C GLU A 6 37.80 21.04 -33.09
N THR A 7 37.84 20.65 -31.82
CA THR A 7 36.63 20.71 -31.00
C THR A 7 37.03 20.87 -29.55
N ALA A 8 36.68 22.04 -29.02
CA ALA A 8 36.71 22.41 -27.62
C ALA A 8 35.75 21.56 -26.76
N GLU A 9 36.03 21.59 -25.46
CA GLU A 9 35.20 21.21 -24.32
C GLU A 9 33.68 21.05 -24.58
N GLN A 10 33.12 19.88 -24.23
CA GLN A 10 31.75 19.81 -23.73
C GLN A 10 31.61 18.77 -22.61
N ARG A 11 31.55 19.34 -21.38
CA ARG A 11 30.59 19.09 -20.31
C ARG A 11 30.47 17.66 -19.75
N GLY A 12 30.74 17.58 -18.45
CA GLY A 12 30.45 16.45 -17.59
C GLY A 12 29.04 15.93 -17.78
N GLY A 13 28.91 14.59 -17.73
CA GLY A 13 27.67 13.88 -17.92
C GLY A 13 26.54 14.49 -17.10
N GLU A 14 25.62 15.15 -17.80
CA GLU A 14 24.30 15.45 -17.28
C GLU A 14 23.68 14.10 -16.90
N PHE A 15 23.53 13.87 -15.60
CA PHE A 15 22.59 12.88 -15.10
C PHE A 15 21.24 13.22 -15.73
N SER A 16 20.80 12.36 -16.66
CA SER A 16 19.48 12.42 -17.29
C SER A 16 18.43 12.82 -16.25
N ALA A 17 17.79 13.97 -16.49
CA ALA A 17 16.74 14.48 -15.62
C ALA A 17 15.72 13.36 -15.39
N LYS A 18 15.38 13.07 -14.13
CA LYS A 18 14.42 12.01 -13.77
C LYS A 18 13.13 12.21 -14.57
N ASP A 19 12.72 11.19 -15.34
CA ASP A 19 11.44 11.20 -16.08
C ASP A 19 10.22 11.36 -15.17
N TYR A 20 10.38 11.05 -13.88
CA TYR A 20 9.37 11.27 -12.86
C TYR A 20 9.51 12.68 -12.25
N HIS A 21 8.58 13.54 -12.59
CA HIS A 21 8.34 14.78 -11.88
C HIS A 21 7.29 14.57 -10.80
N ASP A 22 7.65 14.93 -9.56
CA ASP A 22 6.70 14.89 -8.46
C ASP A 22 5.50 15.80 -8.75
N PRO A 23 4.26 15.32 -8.52
CA PRO A 23 3.09 16.18 -8.59
C PRO A 23 3.21 17.31 -7.56
N PRO A 24 2.60 18.47 -7.83
CA PRO A 24 2.59 19.56 -6.86
C PRO A 24 1.99 19.10 -5.53
N PRO A 25 2.42 19.68 -4.40
CA PRO A 25 1.89 19.33 -3.08
C PRO A 25 0.37 19.44 -3.04
N ALA A 26 -0.29 18.42 -2.49
CA ALA A 26 -1.73 18.40 -2.34
C ALA A 26 -2.21 19.60 -1.50
N PRO A 27 -3.35 20.22 -1.87
CA PRO A 27 -4.03 21.18 -1.00
C PRO A 27 -4.32 20.51 0.34
N LEU A 28 -4.14 21.25 1.45
CA LEU A 28 -4.40 20.70 2.78
C LEU A 28 -5.88 20.34 2.94
N ILE A 29 -6.76 21.18 2.41
CA ILE A 29 -8.21 21.00 2.42
C ILE A 29 -8.67 21.14 0.97
N ASP A 30 -9.28 20.08 0.44
CA ASP A 30 -9.88 20.05 -0.89
C ASP A 30 -11.30 19.47 -0.79
N ALA A 31 -12.27 20.33 -0.45
CA ALA A 31 -13.65 19.93 -0.28
C ALA A 31 -14.33 19.53 -1.61
N GLU A 32 -13.75 19.93 -2.74
CA GLU A 32 -14.28 19.59 -4.05
C GLU A 32 -14.21 18.06 -4.30
N GLU A 33 -13.25 17.36 -3.68
CA GLU A 33 -13.12 15.90 -3.77
C GLU A 33 -14.40 15.16 -3.35
N LEU A 34 -15.18 15.71 -2.42
CA LEU A 34 -16.43 15.11 -1.94
C LEU A 34 -17.51 15.04 -3.01
N THR A 35 -17.39 15.82 -4.09
CA THR A 35 -18.32 15.79 -5.22
C THR A 35 -17.92 14.75 -6.27
N LYS A 36 -16.69 14.25 -6.23
CA LYS A 36 -16.11 13.40 -7.28
C LYS A 36 -16.49 11.94 -7.06
N TRP A 37 -17.04 11.29 -8.09
CA TRP A 37 -17.38 9.87 -8.02
C TRP A 37 -16.14 8.96 -7.81
N SER A 38 -15.01 9.35 -8.37
CA SER A 38 -13.73 8.64 -8.18
C SER A 38 -13.30 8.60 -6.71
N PHE A 39 -13.66 9.61 -5.92
CA PHE A 39 -13.36 9.66 -4.49
C PHE A 39 -14.09 8.54 -3.74
N TYR A 40 -15.40 8.39 -3.93
CA TYR A 40 -16.17 7.33 -3.29
C TYR A 40 -15.71 5.94 -3.72
N ARG A 41 -15.36 5.75 -4.99
CA ARG A 41 -14.77 4.49 -5.47
C ARG A 41 -13.46 4.16 -4.75
N ALA A 42 -12.62 5.17 -4.51
CA ALA A 42 -11.38 5.01 -3.78
C ALA A 42 -11.60 4.66 -2.30
N VAL A 43 -12.56 5.31 -1.64
CA VAL A 43 -12.93 5.01 -0.25
C VAL A 43 -13.48 3.58 -0.13
N ILE A 44 -14.33 3.14 -1.06
CA ILE A 44 -14.83 1.76 -1.11
C ILE A 44 -13.68 0.77 -1.35
N ALA A 45 -12.72 1.10 -2.22
CA ALA A 45 -11.56 0.24 -2.46
C ALA A 45 -10.71 0.06 -1.19
N GLU A 46 -10.47 1.13 -0.42
CA GLU A 46 -9.75 1.05 0.87
C GLU A 46 -10.48 0.19 1.90
N PHE A 47 -11.81 0.33 2.00
CA PHE A 47 -12.65 -0.51 2.87
C PHE A 47 -12.58 -2.00 2.49
N ILE A 48 -12.82 -2.32 1.22
CA ILE A 48 -12.80 -3.72 0.75
C ILE A 48 -11.40 -4.33 0.88
N ALA A 49 -10.35 -3.56 0.56
CA ALA A 49 -8.98 -4.05 0.69
C ALA A 49 -8.62 -4.34 2.15
N THR A 50 -8.97 -3.47 3.09
CA THR A 50 -8.73 -3.73 4.53
C THR A 50 -9.54 -4.90 5.05
N LEU A 51 -10.81 -5.03 4.64
CA LEU A 51 -11.64 -6.18 4.98
C LEU A 51 -11.00 -7.49 4.53
N LEU A 52 -10.58 -7.58 3.28
CA LEU A 52 -9.94 -8.79 2.76
C LEU A 52 -8.58 -9.05 3.43
N PHE A 53 -7.80 -7.99 3.67
CA PHE A 53 -6.50 -8.09 4.35
C PHE A 53 -6.65 -8.71 5.74
N LEU A 54 -7.55 -8.18 6.56
CA LEU A 54 -7.76 -8.67 7.93
C LEU A 54 -8.44 -10.04 7.93
N TYR A 55 -9.44 -10.25 7.07
CA TYR A 55 -10.11 -11.55 6.96
C TYR A 55 -9.11 -12.68 6.69
N VAL A 56 -8.25 -12.54 5.67
CA VAL A 56 -7.30 -13.59 5.31
C VAL A 56 -6.21 -13.76 6.36
N THR A 57 -5.63 -12.66 6.86
CA THR A 57 -4.51 -12.73 7.80
C THR A 57 -4.93 -13.22 9.17
N VAL A 58 -6.04 -12.72 9.72
CA VAL A 58 -6.56 -13.16 11.02
C VAL A 58 -7.06 -14.60 10.94
N LEU A 59 -7.73 -14.99 9.87
CA LEU A 59 -8.15 -16.38 9.67
C LEU A 59 -6.94 -17.33 9.58
N THR A 60 -5.84 -16.91 8.95
CA THR A 60 -4.60 -17.68 8.91
C THR A 60 -4.01 -17.86 10.31
N VAL A 61 -4.01 -16.81 11.14
CA VAL A 61 -3.54 -16.88 12.54
C VAL A 61 -4.42 -17.79 13.38
N ILE A 62 -5.74 -17.69 13.25
CA ILE A 62 -6.70 -18.55 13.97
C ILE A 62 -6.53 -20.00 13.51
N GLY A 63 -6.45 -20.25 12.20
CA GLY A 63 -6.23 -21.57 11.63
C GLY A 63 -4.96 -22.22 12.15
N TYR A 64 -3.84 -21.48 12.13
CA TYR A 64 -2.58 -21.94 12.70
C TYR A 64 -2.71 -22.32 14.18
N LYS A 65 -3.34 -21.46 15.00
CA LYS A 65 -3.55 -21.74 16.43
C LYS A 65 -4.43 -22.97 16.68
N VAL A 66 -5.43 -23.21 15.83
CA VAL A 66 -6.30 -24.40 15.96
C VAL A 66 -5.57 -25.67 15.52
N GLN A 67 -4.76 -25.61 14.46
CA GLN A 67 -3.99 -26.75 13.95
C GLN A 67 -2.82 -27.14 14.86
N THR A 68 -2.26 -26.18 15.61
CA THR A 68 -1.15 -26.41 16.54
C THR A 68 -1.59 -26.62 17.98
N ASP A 69 -2.90 -26.68 18.25
CA ASP A 69 -3.44 -26.91 19.59
C ASP A 69 -3.13 -28.35 20.06
N PRO A 70 -2.28 -28.56 21.08
CA PRO A 70 -1.90 -29.88 21.56
C PRO A 70 -3.06 -30.64 22.23
N ALA A 71 -4.13 -29.94 22.61
CA ALA A 71 -5.33 -30.57 23.15
C ALA A 71 -6.25 -31.15 22.05
N LYS A 72 -6.08 -30.72 20.79
CA LYS A 72 -6.92 -31.13 19.65
C LYS A 72 -6.18 -31.98 18.63
N ASN A 73 -4.86 -31.82 18.49
CA ASN A 73 -4.05 -32.53 17.51
C ASN A 73 -2.93 -33.30 18.22
N THR A 74 -3.01 -34.63 18.18
CA THR A 74 -2.07 -35.52 18.89
C THR A 74 -0.90 -35.98 18.02
N VAL A 75 -0.89 -35.60 16.74
CA VAL A 75 0.19 -35.91 15.79
C VAL A 75 0.92 -34.60 15.48
N ASP A 76 2.15 -34.49 15.98
CA ASP A 76 3.09 -33.37 15.74
C ASP A 76 2.47 -31.96 15.86
N PRO A 77 2.00 -31.56 17.07
CA PRO A 77 1.31 -30.30 17.28
C PRO A 77 2.16 -29.07 16.97
N ASP A 78 3.49 -29.17 17.04
CA ASP A 78 4.40 -28.06 16.76
C ASP A 78 4.52 -27.80 15.24
N CYS A 79 4.34 -28.82 14.41
CA CYS A 79 4.52 -28.75 12.95
C CYS A 79 3.22 -28.86 12.13
N GLY A 80 2.05 -29.03 12.76
CA GLY A 80 0.78 -29.32 12.08
C GLY A 80 0.12 -28.19 11.27
N GLY A 81 0.72 -27.01 11.18
CA GLY A 81 0.14 -25.83 10.53
C GLY A 81 1.10 -25.08 9.62
N VAL A 82 0.67 -23.90 9.15
CA VAL A 82 1.46 -23.05 8.25
C VAL A 82 2.73 -22.44 8.89
N GLY A 83 2.85 -22.55 10.22
CA GLY A 83 3.94 -21.95 10.99
C GLY A 83 3.88 -20.43 11.05
N ILE A 84 4.75 -19.84 11.87
CA ILE A 84 4.92 -18.38 11.95
C ILE A 84 5.39 -17.82 10.59
N LEU A 85 6.18 -18.60 9.84
CA LEU A 85 6.59 -18.25 8.48
C LEU A 85 5.38 -18.10 7.54
N GLY A 86 4.42 -19.02 7.59
CA GLY A 86 3.19 -18.92 6.79
C GLY A 86 2.31 -17.74 7.18
N ILE A 87 2.24 -17.41 8.47
CA ILE A 87 1.59 -16.18 8.94
C ILE A 87 2.28 -14.95 8.32
N ALA A 88 3.61 -14.85 8.38
CA ALA A 88 4.35 -13.74 7.80
C ALA A 88 4.11 -13.62 6.28
N TRP A 89 4.06 -14.74 5.56
CA TRP A 89 3.69 -14.78 4.15
C TRP A 89 2.27 -14.30 3.89
N ALA A 90 1.30 -14.65 4.73
CA ALA A 90 -0.07 -14.17 4.58
C ALA A 90 -0.15 -12.64 4.71
N PHE A 91 0.52 -12.05 5.71
CA PHE A 91 0.56 -10.59 5.86
C PHE A 91 1.24 -9.89 4.69
N GLY A 92 2.46 -10.29 4.35
CA GLY A 92 3.22 -9.66 3.27
C GLY A 92 2.59 -9.87 1.89
N GLY A 93 2.15 -11.10 1.62
CA GLY A 93 1.51 -11.47 0.36
C GLY A 93 0.17 -10.75 0.15
N MET A 94 -0.67 -10.66 1.18
CA MET A 94 -1.94 -9.93 1.06
C MET A 94 -1.71 -8.43 0.83
N ILE A 95 -0.77 -7.79 1.53
CA ILE A 95 -0.41 -6.39 1.26
C ILE A 95 0.06 -6.24 -0.19
N PHE A 96 0.99 -7.07 -0.66
CA PHE A 96 1.48 -7.02 -2.04
C PHE A 96 0.34 -7.09 -3.07
N ILE A 97 -0.54 -8.09 -2.94
CA ILE A 97 -1.66 -8.30 -3.87
C ILE A 97 -2.64 -7.13 -3.83
N LEU A 98 -3.07 -6.72 -2.64
CA LEU A 98 -4.10 -5.70 -2.49
C LEU A 98 -3.61 -4.31 -2.90
N VAL A 99 -2.36 -3.95 -2.56
CA VAL A 99 -1.74 -2.71 -3.04
C VAL A 99 -1.69 -2.73 -4.56
N TYR A 100 -1.24 -3.83 -5.18
CA TYR A 100 -1.22 -3.96 -6.64
C TYR A 100 -2.61 -3.76 -7.26
N CYS A 101 -3.65 -4.36 -6.67
CA CYS A 101 -5.02 -4.24 -7.17
C CYS A 101 -5.63 -2.85 -6.99
N THR A 102 -5.27 -2.13 -5.92
CA THR A 102 -5.91 -0.87 -5.54
C THR A 102 -5.08 0.38 -5.82
N ALA A 103 -3.80 0.23 -6.19
CA ALA A 103 -2.91 1.35 -6.52
C ALA A 103 -3.51 2.29 -7.59
N GLY A 104 -4.11 1.73 -8.64
CA GLY A 104 -4.74 2.50 -9.72
C GLY A 104 -6.10 3.13 -9.36
N ILE A 105 -6.66 2.83 -8.19
CA ILE A 105 -7.99 3.30 -7.77
C ILE A 105 -7.88 4.25 -6.58
N SER A 106 -7.32 3.78 -5.46
CA SER A 106 -7.20 4.56 -4.22
C SER A 106 -5.79 5.06 -3.93
N GLY A 107 -4.78 4.49 -4.58
CA GLY A 107 -3.37 4.62 -4.19
C GLY A 107 -2.87 3.47 -3.32
N GLY A 108 -3.76 2.53 -2.94
CA GLY A 108 -3.41 1.30 -2.22
C GLY A 108 -2.78 1.55 -0.86
N HIS A 109 -3.45 2.32 0.00
CA HIS A 109 -2.90 2.65 1.31
C HIS A 109 -3.11 1.50 2.31
N ILE A 110 -4.34 1.02 2.44
CA ILE A 110 -4.80 -0.13 3.26
C ILE A 110 -4.49 0.04 4.77
N ASN A 111 -3.83 1.12 5.15
CA ASN A 111 -3.25 1.31 6.46
C ASN A 111 -3.34 2.79 6.87
N PRO A 112 -3.92 3.09 8.06
CA PRO A 112 -4.00 4.45 8.57
C PRO A 112 -2.63 5.13 8.70
N ALA A 113 -1.59 4.39 9.10
CA ALA A 113 -0.24 4.93 9.24
C ALA A 113 0.38 5.33 7.89
N VAL A 114 0.14 4.53 6.84
CA VAL A 114 0.58 4.85 5.47
C VAL A 114 -0.15 6.10 4.97
N THR A 115 -1.46 6.14 5.17
CA THR A 115 -2.29 7.30 4.81
C THR A 115 -1.82 8.56 5.53
N PHE A 116 -1.53 8.45 6.83
CA PHE A 116 -1.02 9.57 7.62
C PHE A 116 0.36 10.03 7.14
N GLY A 117 1.28 9.10 6.85
CA GLY A 117 2.60 9.44 6.31
C GLY A 117 2.52 10.20 4.98
N LEU A 118 1.64 9.77 4.08
CA LEU A 118 1.40 10.45 2.80
C LEU A 118 0.72 11.80 2.97
N PHE A 119 -0.16 11.95 3.96
CA PHE A 119 -0.74 13.24 4.34
C PHE A 119 0.34 14.22 4.84
N VAL A 120 1.21 13.78 5.77
CA VAL A 120 2.33 14.59 6.26
C VAL A 120 3.29 14.97 5.12
N GLY A 121 3.51 14.06 4.17
CA GLY A 121 4.28 14.31 2.95
C GLY A 121 3.58 15.19 1.91
N ARG A 122 2.39 15.74 2.21
CA ARG A 122 1.54 16.53 1.30
C ARG A 122 1.27 15.83 -0.03
N LYS A 123 1.14 14.51 -0.02
CA LYS A 123 0.74 13.69 -1.17
C LYS A 123 -0.78 13.44 -1.19
N VAL A 124 -1.46 13.66 -0.07
CA VAL A 124 -2.91 13.44 0.11
C VAL A 124 -3.54 14.59 0.90
N SER A 125 -4.78 14.95 0.57
CA SER A 125 -5.57 15.98 1.28
C SER A 125 -6.04 15.49 2.67
N LEU A 126 -6.33 16.41 3.59
CA LEU A 126 -6.84 16.04 4.92
C LEU A 126 -8.16 15.27 4.85
N ILE A 127 -9.08 15.70 3.97
CA ILE A 127 -10.40 15.08 3.82
C ILE A 127 -10.26 13.64 3.34
N ARG A 128 -9.43 13.42 2.32
CA ARG A 128 -9.13 12.06 1.83
C ARG A 128 -8.46 11.21 2.88
N ALA A 129 -7.48 11.77 3.62
CA ALA A 129 -6.80 11.04 4.68
C ALA A 129 -7.78 10.55 5.76
N LEU A 130 -8.67 11.41 6.24
CA LEU A 130 -9.67 11.05 7.25
C LEU A 130 -10.66 9.99 6.73
N MET A 131 -11.19 10.18 5.53
CA MET A 131 -12.15 9.23 4.95
C MET A 131 -11.52 7.86 4.69
N TYR A 132 -10.26 7.81 4.26
CA TYR A 132 -9.51 6.57 4.11
C TYR A 132 -9.29 5.89 5.46
N MET A 133 -8.86 6.62 6.49
CA MET A 133 -8.66 6.04 7.83
C MET A 133 -9.95 5.47 8.41
N VAL A 134 -11.08 6.17 8.23
CA VAL A 134 -12.40 5.65 8.64
C VAL A 134 -12.74 4.38 7.87
N ALA A 135 -12.60 4.38 6.54
CA ALA A 135 -12.85 3.19 5.71
C ALA A 135 -11.95 2.02 6.08
N GLN A 136 -10.67 2.26 6.35
CA GLN A 136 -9.69 1.26 6.77
C GLN A 136 -10.03 0.66 8.13
N CYS A 137 -10.43 1.50 9.09
CA CYS A 137 -10.85 1.02 10.41
C CYS A 137 -12.15 0.23 10.34
N LEU A 138 -13.14 0.69 9.55
CA LEU A 138 -14.40 -0.02 9.35
C LEU A 138 -14.21 -1.33 8.60
N GLY A 139 -13.29 -1.40 7.63
CA GLY A 139 -12.97 -2.65 6.94
C GLY A 139 -12.24 -3.64 7.83
N ALA A 140 -11.46 -3.16 8.80
CA ALA A 140 -10.72 -4.01 9.73
C ALA A 140 -11.58 -4.63 10.85
N ILE A 141 -12.75 -4.06 11.15
CA ILE A 141 -13.72 -4.54 12.17
C ILE A 141 -14.59 -5.65 11.59
#